data_AF-A0A7V0ZAD1-F1
#
_entry.id   AF-A0A7V0ZAD1-F1
#
_cell.length_a   1.000
_cell.length_b   1.000
_cell.length_c   1.000
_cell.angle_alpha   90.00
_cell.angle_beta   90.00
_cell.angle_gamma   90.00
#
_symmetry.space_group_name_H-M   'P 1'
#
loop_
_entity.id
_entity.type
_entity.pdbx_description
1 polymer ?
#
loop_
_entity_poly.entity_id
_entity_poly.type
_entity_poly.pdbx_seq_one_letter_code
_entity_poly.pdbx_strand_id
1 'polypeptide(L)'
;MTALEKRMSAPGFWDNQESAQKVVGELKSLKAVVGPTEELFGRIEDLQVHYELAAEADSEEEFKEVAETTETLQTELERLEVRTLLSGEHDAGNCYFSIHAGAGGTESCDWAMMLLRMYLRYFERNNYPAEEVDRTDGEEAGIRSVTLRVKG
;
A
#
# COMPACT_ATOMS: atom_id res chain seq x y z
N MET A 1 -11.06 8.14 -14.19
CA MET A 1 -10.76 6.81 -14.78
C MET A 1 -11.19 6.68 -16.23
N THR A 2 -12.49 6.81 -16.53
CA THR A 2 -13.08 6.59 -17.87
C THR A 2 -12.43 7.40 -19.00
N ALA A 3 -12.01 8.64 -18.73
CA ALA A 3 -11.33 9.48 -19.71
C ALA A 3 -9.92 8.97 -20.06
N LEU A 4 -9.16 8.45 -19.08
CA LEU A 4 -7.84 7.86 -19.29
C LEU A 4 -7.95 6.52 -20.03
N GLU A 5 -8.94 5.69 -19.67
CA GLU A 5 -9.22 4.43 -20.36
C GLU A 5 -9.63 4.66 -21.81
N LYS A 6 -10.47 5.68 -22.07
CA LYS A 6 -10.83 6.08 -23.43
C LYS A 6 -9.60 6.55 -24.23
N ARG A 7 -8.66 7.24 -23.59
CA ARG A 7 -7.40 7.68 -24.21
C ARG A 7 -6.49 6.50 -24.54
N MET A 8 -6.42 5.48 -23.68
CA MET A 8 -5.66 4.25 -23.92
C MET A 8 -6.22 3.43 -25.08
N SER A 9 -7.53 3.49 -25.29
CA SER A 9 -8.22 2.81 -26.40
C SER A 9 -8.14 3.57 -27.73
N ALA A 10 -7.52 4.75 -27.77
CA ALA A 10 -7.40 5.54 -28.98
C ALA A 10 -6.33 4.95 -29.94
N PRO A 11 -6.56 4.99 -31.27
CA PRO A 11 -5.53 4.63 -32.25
C PRO A 11 -4.26 5.47 -32.07
N GLY A 12 -3.10 4.83 -32.15
CA GLY A 12 -1.79 5.47 -32.03
C GLY A 12 -1.35 5.82 -30.60
N PHE A 13 -2.15 5.48 -29.56
CA PHE A 13 -1.75 5.69 -28.17
C PHE A 13 -0.44 4.98 -27.81
N TRP A 14 -0.23 3.78 -28.34
CA TRP A 14 0.96 2.96 -28.09
C TRP A 14 2.17 3.36 -28.94
N ASP A 15 2.03 4.31 -29.87
CA ASP A 15 3.11 4.73 -30.77
C ASP A 15 4.19 5.53 -30.03
N ASN A 16 3.84 6.19 -28.93
CA ASN A 16 4.79 6.89 -28.04
C ASN A 16 4.78 6.26 -26.65
N GLN A 17 5.74 5.35 -26.44
CA GLN A 17 5.88 4.57 -25.20
C GLN A 17 6.04 5.44 -23.95
N GLU A 18 6.77 6.57 -24.02
CA GLU A 18 6.98 7.44 -22.87
C GLU A 18 5.67 8.11 -22.42
N SER A 19 4.88 8.59 -23.39
CA SER A 19 3.57 9.20 -23.11
C SER A 19 2.54 8.16 -22.62
N ALA A 20 2.58 6.95 -23.18
CA ALA A 20 1.72 5.85 -22.77
C ALA A 20 2.01 5.43 -21.32
N GLN A 21 3.29 5.34 -20.93
CA GLN A 21 3.70 5.01 -19.56
C GLN A 21 3.19 6.01 -18.53
N LYS A 22 3.20 7.32 -18.85
CA LYS A 22 2.66 8.36 -17.95
C LYS A 22 1.16 8.16 -17.70
N VAL A 23 0.39 7.95 -18.77
CA VAL A 23 -1.07 7.75 -18.68
C VAL A 23 -1.42 6.44 -17.97
N VAL A 24 -0.67 5.36 -18.22
CA VAL A 24 -0.85 4.07 -17.52
C VAL A 24 -0.51 4.21 -16.04
N GLY A 25 0.56 4.94 -15.70
CA GLY A 25 0.92 5.22 -14.31
C GLY A 25 -0.17 5.99 -13.57
N GLU A 26 -0.72 7.03 -14.20
CA GLU A 26 -1.83 7.83 -13.65
C GLU A 26 -3.11 7.01 -13.49
N LEU A 27 -3.43 6.14 -14.45
CA LEU A 27 -4.58 5.24 -14.33
C LEU A 27 -4.38 4.24 -13.18
N LYS A 28 -3.16 3.70 -13.04
CA LYS A 28 -2.81 2.74 -11.99
C LYS A 28 -2.91 3.37 -10.60
N SER A 29 -2.39 4.58 -10.41
CA SER A 29 -2.49 5.28 -9.12
C SER A 29 -3.95 5.57 -8.75
N LEU A 30 -4.75 6.03 -9.72
CA LEU A 30 -6.16 6.28 -9.48
C LEU A 30 -6.95 4.99 -9.16
N LYS A 31 -6.66 3.88 -9.86
CA LYS A 31 -7.25 2.57 -9.56
C LYS A 31 -6.84 2.05 -8.19
N ALA A 32 -5.61 2.30 -7.76
CA ALA A 32 -5.12 1.88 -6.44
C ALA A 32 -5.85 2.58 -5.28
N VAL A 33 -6.42 3.76 -5.51
CA VAL A 33 -7.23 4.50 -4.52
C VAL A 33 -8.70 4.10 -4.61
N VAL A 34 -9.27 4.15 -5.82
CA VAL A 34 -10.72 3.98 -6.01
C VAL A 34 -11.14 2.51 -5.92
N GLY A 35 -10.37 1.59 -6.50
CA GLY A 35 -10.72 0.16 -6.54
C GLY A 35 -10.98 -0.46 -5.16
N PRO A 36 -10.08 -0.28 -4.18
CA PRO A 36 -10.32 -0.76 -2.81
C PRO A 36 -11.54 -0.13 -2.14
N THR A 37 -11.89 1.09 -2.52
CA THR A 37 -13.08 1.78 -2.00
C THR A 37 -14.35 1.15 -2.57
N GLU A 38 -14.40 0.95 -3.89
CA GLU A 38 -15.53 0.31 -4.57
C GLU A 38 -15.73 -1.14 -4.09
N GLU A 39 -14.65 -1.89 -3.91
CA GLU A 39 -14.69 -3.26 -3.36
C GLU A 39 -15.23 -3.29 -1.93
N LEU A 40 -14.78 -2.37 -1.08
CA LEU A 40 -15.27 -2.27 0.30
C LEU A 40 -16.76 -1.92 0.34
N PHE A 41 -17.22 -1.01 -0.51
CA PHE A 41 -18.65 -0.69 -0.63
C PHE A 41 -19.48 -1.92 -1.03
N GLY A 42 -19.05 -2.67 -2.05
CA GLY A 42 -19.75 -3.88 -2.46
C GLY A 42 -19.84 -4.91 -1.32
N ARG A 43 -18.77 -5.11 -0.56
CA ARG A 43 -18.79 -6.02 0.60
C ARG A 43 -19.68 -5.55 1.74
N ILE A 44 -19.83 -4.24 1.92
CA ILE A 44 -20.79 -3.67 2.89
C ILE A 44 -22.23 -3.92 2.43
N GLU A 45 -22.52 -3.77 1.13
CA GLU A 45 -23.83 -4.11 0.57
C GLU A 45 -24.14 -5.60 0.75
N ASP A 46 -23.18 -6.48 0.46
CA ASP A 46 -23.32 -7.93 0.68
C ASP A 46 -23.56 -8.26 2.17
N LEU A 47 -22.87 -7.57 3.09
CA LEU A 47 -23.07 -7.74 4.53
C LEU A 47 -24.48 -7.29 4.97
N GLN A 48 -25.02 -6.23 4.38
CA GLN A 48 -26.39 -5.79 4.66
C GLN A 48 -27.41 -6.85 4.24
N VAL A 49 -27.24 -7.44 3.05
CA VAL A 49 -28.09 -8.56 2.59
C VAL A 49 -27.95 -9.76 3.52
N HIS A 50 -26.73 -10.10 3.97
CA HIS A 50 -26.52 -11.21 4.90
C HIS A 50 -27.22 -10.96 6.25
N TYR A 51 -27.16 -9.73 6.77
CA TYR A 51 -27.87 -9.36 7.99
C TYR A 51 -29.40 -9.50 7.86
N GLU A 52 -29.97 -9.09 6.72
CA GLU A 52 -31.40 -9.25 6.45
C GLU A 52 -31.81 -10.73 6.44
N LEU A 53 -31.02 -11.59 5.78
CA LEU A 53 -31.26 -13.04 5.77
C LEU A 53 -31.18 -13.66 7.18
N ALA A 54 -30.16 -13.28 7.96
CA ALA A 54 -30.00 -13.75 9.34
C ALA A 54 -31.19 -13.36 10.22
N ALA A 55 -31.72 -12.15 10.03
CA ALA A 55 -32.90 -11.66 10.72
C ALA A 55 -34.19 -12.36 10.29
N GLU A 56 -34.34 -12.70 9.01
CA GLU A 56 -35.46 -13.50 8.52
C GLU A 56 -35.41 -14.96 9.03
N ALA A 57 -34.20 -15.52 9.13
CA ALA A 57 -33.97 -16.88 9.60
C ALA A 57 -34.01 -17.04 11.14
N ASP A 58 -33.93 -15.93 11.89
CA ASP A 58 -33.75 -15.90 13.36
C ASP A 58 -32.57 -16.77 13.82
N SER A 59 -31.47 -16.72 13.05
CA SER A 59 -30.30 -17.59 13.22
C SER A 59 -29.18 -16.87 13.99
N GLU A 60 -28.96 -17.26 15.24
CA GLU A 60 -27.89 -16.72 16.09
C GLU A 60 -26.48 -17.02 15.52
N GLU A 61 -26.33 -18.13 14.78
CA GLU A 61 -25.09 -18.48 14.10
C GLU A 61 -24.78 -17.51 12.95
N GLU A 62 -25.77 -17.19 12.12
CA GLU A 62 -25.61 -16.22 11.02
C GLU A 62 -25.34 -14.80 11.56
N PHE A 63 -26.01 -14.39 12.65
CA PHE A 63 -25.71 -13.12 13.30
C PHE A 63 -24.27 -13.02 13.81
N LYS A 64 -23.69 -14.14 14.26
CA LYS A 64 -22.30 -14.17 14.67
C LYS A 64 -21.34 -13.98 13.49
N GLU A 65 -21.61 -14.63 12.35
CA GLU A 65 -20.82 -14.44 11.14
C GLU A 65 -20.89 -13.00 10.61
N VAL A 66 -22.08 -12.37 10.67
CA VAL A 66 -22.27 -10.96 10.35
C VAL A 66 -21.42 -10.07 11.26
N ALA A 67 -21.37 -10.35 12.56
CA ALA A 67 -20.55 -9.58 13.51
C ALA A 67 -19.04 -9.70 13.22
N GLU A 68 -18.54 -10.91 12.99
CA GLU A 68 -17.13 -11.16 12.65
C GLU A 68 -16.73 -10.48 11.33
N THR A 69 -17.63 -10.51 10.33
CA THR A 69 -17.44 -9.82 9.06
C THR A 69 -17.43 -8.31 9.24
N THR A 70 -18.30 -7.77 10.11
CA THR A 70 -18.37 -6.33 10.43
C THR A 70 -17.04 -5.84 11.02
N GLU A 71 -16.46 -6.55 11.99
CA GLU A 71 -15.15 -6.18 12.57
C GLU A 71 -14.03 -6.17 11.53
N THR A 72 -14.06 -7.12 10.59
CA THR A 72 -13.11 -7.20 9.49
C THR A 72 -13.24 -5.99 8.56
N LEU A 73 -14.46 -5.67 8.12
CA LEU A 73 -14.73 -4.52 7.24
C LEU A 73 -14.40 -3.20 7.93
N GLN A 74 -14.65 -3.07 9.23
CA GLN A 74 -14.28 -1.89 9.99
C GLN A 74 -12.76 -1.66 9.98
N THR A 75 -11.98 -2.72 10.21
CA THR A 75 -10.51 -2.64 10.17
C THR A 75 -10.01 -2.25 8.78
N GLU A 76 -10.66 -2.73 7.72
CA GLU A 76 -10.32 -2.35 6.34
C GLU A 76 -10.68 -0.91 6.03
N LEU A 77 -11.84 -0.42 6.50
CA LEU A 77 -12.27 0.96 6.36
C LEU A 77 -11.28 1.92 7.03
N GLU A 78 -10.84 1.64 8.26
CA GLU A 78 -9.85 2.45 8.96
C GLU A 78 -8.53 2.55 8.19
N ARG A 79 -8.08 1.44 7.58
CA ARG A 79 -6.88 1.44 6.71
C ARG A 79 -7.08 2.29 5.46
N LEU A 80 -8.28 2.25 4.87
CA LEU A 80 -8.61 3.04 3.69
C LEU A 80 -8.68 4.53 4.03
N GLU A 81 -9.25 4.90 5.17
CA GLU A 81 -9.28 6.29 5.65
C GLU A 81 -7.86 6.86 5.81
N VAL A 82 -6.93 6.11 6.40
CA VAL A 82 -5.54 6.57 6.50
C VAL A 82 -4.92 6.82 5.12
N ARG A 83 -5.25 6.00 4.12
CA ARG A 83 -4.77 6.20 2.75
C ARG A 83 -5.38 7.44 2.10
N THR A 84 -6.64 7.78 2.38
CA THR A 84 -7.26 8.99 1.81
C THR A 84 -6.69 10.28 2.41
N LEU A 85 -6.08 10.21 3.60
CA LEU A 85 -5.35 11.34 4.18
C LEU A 85 -4.05 11.69 3.42
N LEU A 86 -3.47 10.74 2.67
CA LEU A 86 -2.25 10.92 1.87
C LEU A 86 -2.55 11.66 0.56
N SER A 87 -2.83 12.96 0.67
CA SER A 87 -3.25 13.84 -0.43
C SER A 87 -2.19 14.90 -0.79
N GLY A 88 -0.98 14.78 -0.24
CA GLY A 88 0.15 15.65 -0.54
C GLY A 88 0.66 15.48 -1.97
N GLU A 89 1.32 16.52 -2.50
CA GLU A 89 1.83 16.55 -3.88
C GLU A 89 2.78 15.38 -4.21
N HIS A 90 3.49 14.88 -3.20
CA HIS A 90 4.53 13.86 -3.37
C HIS A 90 4.14 12.49 -2.81
N ASP A 91 2.93 12.33 -2.27
CA ASP A 91 2.52 11.11 -1.55
C ASP A 91 2.40 9.90 -2.48
N ALA A 92 2.07 10.13 -3.75
CA ALA A 92 2.02 9.09 -4.79
C ALA A 92 3.40 8.80 -5.42
N GLY A 93 4.46 9.49 -4.98
CA GLY A 93 5.79 9.37 -5.52
C GLY A 93 6.60 8.25 -4.85
N ASN A 94 7.47 7.63 -5.64
CA ASN A 94 8.53 6.79 -5.08
C ASN A 94 9.40 7.62 -4.12
N CYS A 95 9.93 6.99 -3.07
CA CYS A 95 10.76 7.67 -2.09
C CYS A 95 12.17 7.08 -1.99
N TYR A 96 13.10 7.90 -1.50
CA TYR A 96 14.38 7.44 -1.00
C TYR A 96 14.28 7.29 0.51
N PHE A 97 14.50 6.08 1.01
CA PHE A 97 14.46 5.76 2.43
C PHE A 97 15.88 5.52 2.93
N SER A 98 16.35 6.35 3.85
CA SER A 98 17.72 6.29 4.36
C SER A 98 17.73 6.01 5.86
N ILE A 99 18.57 5.07 6.29
CA ILE A 99 18.86 4.84 7.71
C ILE A 99 20.30 5.22 7.96
N HIS A 100 20.55 5.98 9.02
CA HIS A 100 21.88 6.32 9.50
C HIS A 100 22.03 5.87 10.95
N ALA A 101 23.11 5.15 11.25
CA ALA A 101 23.48 4.84 12.61
C ALA A 101 23.83 6.15 13.35
N GLY A 102 23.22 6.35 14.52
CA GLY A 102 23.50 7.50 15.39
C GLY A 102 24.81 7.37 16.15
N ALA A 103 24.97 8.20 17.18
CA ALA A 103 26.10 8.08 18.10
C ALA A 103 26.01 6.79 18.93
N GLY A 104 27.10 6.04 19.00
CA GLY A 104 27.18 4.77 19.76
C GLY A 104 28.03 3.67 19.11
N GLY A 105 28.67 3.94 17.97
CA GLY A 105 29.64 3.01 17.38
C GLY A 105 28.99 1.71 16.90
N THR A 106 29.58 0.57 17.27
CA THR A 106 29.17 -0.77 16.82
C THR A 106 27.71 -1.12 17.19
N GLU A 107 27.26 -0.77 18.41
CA GLU A 107 25.88 -1.06 18.85
C GLU A 107 24.84 -0.30 18.02
N SER A 108 25.11 0.98 17.70
CA SER A 108 24.22 1.77 16.84
C SER A 108 24.18 1.23 15.42
N CYS A 109 25.31 0.70 14.92
CA CYS A 109 25.36 0.09 13.59
C CYS A 109 24.53 -1.20 13.55
N ASP A 110 24.60 -2.04 14.59
CA ASP A 110 23.81 -3.27 14.67
C ASP A 110 22.31 -2.96 14.75
N TRP A 111 21.93 -1.95 15.54
CA TRP A 111 20.55 -1.47 15.58
C TRP A 111 20.05 -0.96 14.23
N ALA A 112 20.87 -0.18 13.51
CA ALA A 112 20.52 0.28 12.17
C ALA A 112 20.29 -0.90 11.21
N MET A 113 21.06 -1.99 11.35
CA MET A 113 20.85 -3.21 10.58
C MET A 113 19.54 -3.92 10.95
N MET A 114 19.17 -3.93 12.24
CA MET A 114 17.88 -4.45 12.68
C MET A 114 16.71 -3.66 12.07
N LEU A 115 16.80 -2.33 12.07
CA LEU A 115 15.81 -1.45 11.44
C LEU A 115 15.70 -1.69 9.94
N LEU A 116 16.84 -1.83 9.23
CA LEU A 116 16.82 -2.17 7.80
C LEU A 116 16.01 -3.45 7.55
N ARG A 117 16.27 -4.52 8.32
CA ARG A 117 15.54 -5.79 8.17
C ARG A 117 14.04 -5.63 8.47
N MET A 118 13.68 -4.81 9.45
CA MET A 118 12.29 -4.51 9.78
C MET A 118 11.58 -3.82 8.61
N TYR A 119 12.19 -2.76 8.06
CA TYR A 119 11.58 -2.00 6.98
C TYR A 119 11.54 -2.77 5.65
N LEU A 120 12.55 -3.58 5.34
CA LEU A 120 12.49 -4.47 4.17
C LEU A 120 11.28 -5.41 4.23
N ARG A 121 10.99 -6.00 5.41
CA ARG A 121 9.79 -6.82 5.62
C ARG A 121 8.50 -6.02 5.51
N TYR A 122 8.49 -4.77 6.01
CA TYR A 122 7.34 -3.88 5.86
C TYR A 122 7.07 -3.56 4.39
N PHE A 123 8.09 -3.21 3.62
CA PHE A 123 7.98 -2.91 2.20
C PHE A 123 7.49 -4.13 1.41
N GLU A 124 8.05 -5.32 1.67
CA GLU A 124 7.60 -6.57 1.07
C GLU A 124 6.11 -6.85 1.35
N ARG A 125 5.67 -6.75 2.61
CA ARG A 125 4.27 -6.96 3.01
C ARG A 125 3.28 -5.98 2.37
N ASN A 126 3.74 -4.77 2.05
CA ASN A 126 2.91 -3.75 1.40
C ASN A 126 3.10 -3.70 -0.13
N ASN A 127 3.82 -4.66 -0.72
CA ASN A 127 4.12 -4.71 -2.16
C ASN A 127 4.85 -3.45 -2.68
N TYR A 128 5.78 -2.93 -1.88
CA TYR A 128 6.66 -1.83 -2.27
C TYR A 128 8.06 -2.37 -2.62
N PRO A 129 8.44 -2.53 -3.90
CA PRO A 129 9.79 -2.94 -4.25
C PRO A 129 10.83 -1.96 -3.71
N ALA A 130 11.78 -2.45 -2.92
CA ALA A 130 12.89 -1.67 -2.38
C ALA A 130 14.20 -2.12 -3.04
N GLU A 131 14.89 -1.17 -3.68
CA GLU A 131 16.20 -1.38 -4.30
C GLU A 131 17.29 -0.69 -3.47
N GLU A 132 18.34 -1.42 -3.08
CA GLU A 132 19.49 -0.80 -2.42
C GLU A 132 20.25 0.08 -3.41
N VAL A 133 20.44 1.35 -3.04
CA VAL A 133 21.12 2.36 -3.86
C VAL A 133 22.55 2.57 -3.38
N ASP A 134 22.71 2.65 -2.06
CA ASP A 134 23.99 2.84 -1.40
C ASP A 134 23.96 2.19 -0.02
N ARG A 135 25.11 1.70 0.43
CA ARG A 135 25.29 1.10 1.74
C ARG A 135 26.72 1.26 2.23
N THR A 136 26.85 1.60 3.51
CA THR A 136 28.12 1.61 4.23
C THR A 136 28.00 0.70 5.45
N ASP A 137 28.82 -0.34 5.50
CA ASP A 137 28.89 -1.26 6.63
C ASP A 137 29.58 -0.62 7.85
N GLY A 138 29.23 -1.10 9.04
CA GLY A 138 29.98 -0.76 10.26
C GLY A 138 31.36 -1.43 10.26
N GLU A 139 32.30 -0.86 11.01
CA GLU A 139 33.69 -1.37 11.06
C GLU A 139 33.78 -2.80 11.65
N GLU A 140 32.95 -3.11 12.65
CA GLU A 140 32.93 -4.42 13.31
C GLU A 140 31.64 -5.20 13.04
N ALA A 141 30.49 -4.53 13.09
CA ALA A 141 29.18 -5.13 12.88
C ALA A 141 28.15 -4.09 12.42
N GLY A 142 27.04 -4.58 11.88
CA GLY A 142 25.92 -3.72 11.50
C GLY A 142 26.16 -2.87 10.26
N ILE A 143 25.36 -1.82 10.09
CA ILE A 143 25.48 -0.85 9.00
C ILE A 143 25.61 0.56 9.57
N ARG A 144 26.49 1.38 8.98
CA ARG A 144 26.59 2.80 9.31
C ARG A 144 25.54 3.61 8.58
N SER A 145 25.27 3.27 7.31
CA SER A 145 24.19 3.86 6.55
C SER A 145 23.70 2.95 5.43
N VAL A 146 22.45 3.12 5.04
CA VAL A 146 21.86 2.50 3.84
C VAL A 146 20.84 3.46 3.24
N THR A 147 20.82 3.53 1.91
CA THR A 147 19.81 4.25 1.14
C THR A 147 19.09 3.27 0.24
N LEU A 148 17.77 3.20 0.36
CA LEU A 148 16.90 2.40 -0.48
C LEU A 148 16.07 3.30 -1.38
N ARG A 149 15.87 2.90 -2.63
CA ARG A 149 14.83 3.43 -3.50
C ARG A 149 13.59 2.54 -3.36
N VAL A 150 12.55 3.06 -2.74
CA VAL A 150 11.28 2.35 -2.51
C VAL A 150 10.28 2.79 -3.57
N LYS A 151 9.74 1.84 -4.31
CA LYS A 151 8.73 2.07 -5.35
C LYS A 151 7.37 1.64 -4.83
N GLY A 152 6.36 2.51 -4.95
CA GLY A 152 5.03 2.29 -4.38
C GLY A 152 4.11 3.43 -4.74
#